data_AF-A0A0F8CZJ0-F1
#
_entry.id   AF-A0A0F8CZJ0-F1
#
_cell.length_a   1.000
_cell.length_b   1.000
_cell.length_c   1.000
_cell.angle_alpha   90.00
_cell.angle_beta   90.00
_cell.angle_gamma   90.00
#
_symmetry.space_group_name_H-M   'P 1'
#
loop_
_entity.id
_entity.type
_entity.pdbx_description
1 polymer ?
#
loop_
_entity_poly.entity_id
_entity_poly.type
_entity_poly.pdbx_seq_one_letter_code
_entity_poly.pdbx_strand_id
1 'polypeptide(L)'
;MYSSILLFFLLILEMILEKNSSLSPTMLFFASLTFFVISSYMSEIENYYNISKCKKCGRDFAYEEIKKPLIKMVSTYDKFEKTITRYMKCRYCNNKDIKTEIDYKNSKSKSKKVNKNRKTCKGCGRKLALAEYRYPDVHQEYYNAFRTIKHYKCTSCGYMEISIKYDYIATS
;
A
#
# COMPACT_ATOMS: atom_id res chain seq x y z
N MET A 1 -13.09 -14.10 -10.38
CA MET A 1 -14.35 -13.48 -9.91
C MET A 1 -15.50 -13.73 -10.88
N TYR A 2 -15.42 -13.27 -12.14
CA TYR A 2 -16.49 -13.51 -13.15
C TYR A 2 -16.78 -14.99 -13.44
N SER A 3 -15.75 -15.84 -13.44
CA SER A 3 -15.92 -17.28 -13.67
C SER A 3 -16.70 -17.99 -12.53
N SER A 4 -16.52 -17.56 -11.27
CA SER A 4 -17.30 -18.11 -10.13
C SER A 4 -18.76 -17.66 -10.17
N ILE A 5 -19.03 -16.42 -10.61
CA ILE A 5 -20.39 -15.91 -10.75
C ILE A 5 -21.11 -16.66 -11.87
N LEU A 6 -20.44 -16.90 -13.01
CA LEU A 6 -20.98 -17.67 -14.12
C LEU A 6 -21.31 -19.12 -13.73
N LEU A 7 -20.41 -19.78 -12.98
CA LEU A 7 -20.65 -21.13 -12.45
C LEU A 7 -21.87 -21.17 -11.53
N PHE A 8 -22.03 -20.16 -10.67
CA PHE A 8 -23.18 -20.05 -9.77
C PHE A 8 -24.51 -19.90 -10.53
N PHE A 9 -24.54 -19.09 -11.61
CA PHE A 9 -25.71 -18.95 -12.46
C PHE A 9 -26.06 -20.22 -13.24
N LEU A 10 -25.06 -20.94 -13.77
CA LEU A 10 -25.27 -22.20 -14.48
C LEU A 10 -25.86 -23.28 -13.55
N LEU A 11 -25.43 -23.33 -12.30
CA LEU A 11 -25.97 -24.25 -11.30
C LEU A 11 -27.41 -23.90 -10.91
N ILE A 12 -27.75 -22.62 -10.80
CA ILE A 12 -29.15 -22.19 -10.60
C ILE A 12 -30.02 -22.61 -11.79
N LEU A 13 -29.50 -22.48 -13.02
CA LEU A 13 -30.19 -22.92 -14.22
C LEU A 13 -30.44 -24.43 -14.21
N GLU A 14 -29.44 -25.23 -13.81
CA GLU A 14 -29.56 -26.68 -13.66
C GLU A 14 -30.56 -27.09 -12.56
N MET A 15 -30.67 -26.32 -11.47
CA MET A 15 -31.71 -26.53 -10.45
C MET A 15 -33.12 -26.33 -11.00
N ILE A 16 -33.32 -25.31 -11.86
CA ILE A 16 -34.62 -25.03 -12.50
C ILE A 16 -35.01 -26.14 -13.49
N LEU A 17 -34.02 -26.82 -14.07
CA LEU A 17 -34.19 -27.88 -15.08
C LEU A 17 -34.41 -29.29 -14.51
N GLU A 18 -34.54 -29.42 -13.19
CA GLU A 18 -35.10 -30.59 -12.47
C GLU A 18 -34.59 -31.98 -12.94
N LYS A 19 -33.27 -32.21 -12.91
CA LYS A 19 -32.67 -33.53 -13.14
C LYS A 19 -32.07 -34.11 -11.86
N ASN A 20 -32.91 -34.75 -11.03
CA ASN A 20 -32.52 -35.41 -9.78
C ASN A 20 -31.67 -36.67 -10.03
N SER A 21 -30.54 -36.91 -9.34
CA SER A 21 -30.54 -37.75 -8.12
C SER A 21 -29.16 -37.85 -7.41
N SER A 22 -28.14 -37.08 -7.82
CA SER A 22 -26.80 -37.08 -7.18
C SER A 22 -26.41 -35.73 -6.54
N LEU A 23 -27.37 -34.79 -6.45
CA LEU A 23 -27.17 -33.37 -6.15
C LEU A 23 -26.85 -33.01 -4.69
N SER A 24 -26.91 -33.95 -3.74
CA SER A 24 -26.82 -33.59 -2.31
C SER A 24 -25.45 -33.03 -1.88
N PRO A 25 -24.29 -33.66 -2.18
CA PRO A 25 -22.99 -33.16 -1.72
C PRO A 25 -22.55 -31.91 -2.49
N THR A 26 -22.86 -31.83 -3.77
CA THR A 26 -22.50 -30.69 -4.64
C THR A 26 -23.29 -29.44 -4.23
N MET A 27 -24.59 -29.57 -3.95
CA MET A 27 -25.41 -28.46 -3.43
C MET A 27 -24.88 -27.93 -2.10
N LEU A 28 -24.53 -28.82 -1.16
CA LEU A 28 -23.94 -28.43 0.12
C LEU A 28 -22.61 -27.70 -0.04
N PHE A 29 -21.77 -28.16 -0.98
CA PHE A 29 -20.50 -27.50 -1.29
C PHE A 29 -20.71 -26.06 -1.78
N PHE A 30 -21.59 -25.84 -2.77
CA PHE A 30 -21.86 -24.48 -3.28
C PHE A 30 -22.56 -23.59 -2.26
N ALA A 31 -23.49 -24.13 -1.47
CA ALA A 31 -24.09 -23.39 -0.36
C ALA A 31 -23.04 -22.98 0.68
N SER A 32 -22.10 -23.87 1.04
CA SER A 32 -21.01 -23.50 1.96
C SER A 32 -20.11 -22.40 1.39
N LEU A 33 -19.84 -22.44 0.08
CA LEU A 33 -19.02 -21.42 -0.58
C LEU A 33 -19.70 -20.06 -0.58
N THR A 34 -21.02 -19.99 -0.82
CA THR A 34 -21.75 -18.72 -0.75
C THR A 34 -21.79 -18.18 0.68
N PHE A 35 -22.02 -19.02 1.68
CA PHE A 35 -21.94 -18.61 3.09
C PHE A 35 -20.55 -18.09 3.47
N PHE A 36 -19.48 -18.72 2.98
CA PHE A 36 -18.11 -18.25 3.21
C PHE A 36 -17.86 -16.88 2.58
N VAL A 37 -18.32 -16.66 1.34
CA VAL A 37 -18.22 -15.36 0.67
C VAL A 37 -19.00 -14.29 1.44
N ILE A 38 -20.26 -14.57 1.81
CA ILE A 38 -21.10 -13.65 2.60
C ILE A 38 -20.44 -13.32 3.94
N SER A 39 -19.95 -14.34 4.66
CA SER A 39 -19.25 -14.16 5.94
C SER A 39 -18.01 -13.27 5.79
N SER A 40 -17.26 -13.43 4.69
CA SER A 40 -16.09 -12.59 4.40
C SER A 40 -16.50 -11.14 4.18
N TYR A 41 -17.53 -10.89 3.39
CA TYR A 41 -18.09 -9.53 3.19
C TYR A 41 -18.59 -8.91 4.50
N MET A 42 -19.31 -9.68 5.33
CA MET A 42 -19.80 -9.19 6.62
C MET A 42 -18.66 -8.81 7.55
N SER A 43 -17.57 -9.59 7.58
CA SER A 43 -16.39 -9.26 8.38
C SER A 43 -15.69 -7.99 7.90
N GLU A 44 -15.59 -7.76 6.58
CA GLU A 44 -15.04 -6.52 6.04
C GLU A 44 -15.88 -5.29 6.44
N ILE A 45 -17.21 -5.42 6.36
CA ILE A 45 -18.14 -4.37 6.77
C ILE A 45 -17.97 -4.08 8.26
N GLU A 46 -17.97 -5.10 9.11
CA GLU A 46 -17.80 -4.93 10.55
C GLU A 46 -16.47 -4.25 10.89
N ASN A 47 -15.38 -4.65 10.22
CA ASN A 47 -14.08 -3.99 10.38
C ASN A 47 -14.13 -2.51 9.97
N TYR A 48 -14.80 -2.20 8.86
CA TYR A 48 -15.01 -0.81 8.41
C TYR A 48 -15.79 0.03 9.44
N TYR A 49 -16.87 -0.54 10.01
CA TYR A 49 -17.63 0.11 11.09
C TYR A 49 -16.76 0.32 12.33
N ASN A 50 -16.04 -0.71 12.78
CA ASN A 50 -15.18 -0.65 13.96
C ASN A 50 -14.06 0.39 13.81
N ILE A 51 -13.48 0.53 12.61
CA ILE A 51 -12.47 1.56 12.33
C ILE A 51 -13.10 2.97 12.33
N SER A 52 -14.36 3.12 11.94
CA SER A 52 -15.04 4.42 11.84
C SER A 52 -15.72 4.91 13.13
N LYS A 53 -15.90 4.00 14.10
CA LYS A 53 -16.55 4.27 15.40
C LYS A 53 -15.66 5.05 16.35
N CYS A 54 -16.23 6.05 17.03
CA CYS A 54 -15.50 6.79 18.06
C CYS A 54 -15.26 5.94 19.30
N LYS A 55 -13.99 5.73 19.67
CA LYS A 55 -13.59 4.99 20.88
C LYS A 55 -14.08 5.61 22.19
N LYS A 56 -14.41 6.92 22.18
CA LYS A 56 -14.84 7.66 23.38
C LYS A 56 -16.37 7.70 23.53
N CYS A 57 -17.10 8.13 22.49
CA CYS A 57 -18.56 8.30 22.59
C CYS A 57 -19.35 7.17 21.91
N GLY A 58 -18.69 6.20 21.30
CA GLY A 58 -19.32 5.03 20.70
C GLY A 58 -20.15 5.31 19.45
N ARG A 59 -20.12 6.53 18.89
CA ARG A 59 -20.88 6.86 17.67
C ARG A 59 -20.13 6.38 16.42
N ASP A 60 -20.87 5.81 15.48
CA ASP A 60 -20.36 5.35 14.19
C ASP A 60 -20.10 6.54 13.24
N PHE A 61 -19.17 6.35 12.30
CA PHE A 61 -18.76 7.36 11.30
C PHE A 61 -18.49 8.75 11.91
N ALA A 62 -17.89 8.75 13.09
CA ALA A 62 -17.82 9.95 13.91
C ALA A 62 -16.54 10.75 13.69
N TYR A 63 -15.51 10.14 13.11
CA TYR A 63 -14.21 10.76 12.91
C TYR A 63 -14.11 11.52 11.58
N GLU A 64 -13.72 12.79 11.65
CA GLU A 64 -13.35 13.63 10.51
C GLU A 64 -11.85 13.93 10.53
N GLU A 65 -11.23 14.07 9.36
CA GLU A 65 -9.82 14.40 9.26
C GLU A 65 -9.62 15.91 9.47
N ILE A 66 -8.84 16.29 10.48
CA ILE A 66 -8.71 17.70 10.91
C ILE A 66 -7.52 18.43 10.30
N LYS A 67 -6.59 17.70 9.69
CA LYS A 67 -5.46 18.27 8.96
C LYS A 67 -4.97 17.28 7.91
N LYS A 68 -4.26 17.79 6.91
CA LYS A 68 -3.68 16.97 5.85
C LYS A 68 -2.86 15.81 6.45
N PRO A 69 -2.96 14.59 5.91
CA PRO A 69 -2.16 13.46 6.34
C PRO A 69 -0.68 13.79 6.26
N LEU A 70 0.08 13.37 7.27
CA LEU A 70 1.53 13.39 7.22
C LEU A 70 2.01 12.13 6.49
N ILE A 71 2.73 12.30 5.39
CA ILE A 71 3.30 11.20 4.61
C ILE A 71 4.81 11.19 4.84
N LYS A 72 5.32 10.09 5.41
CA LYS A 72 6.76 9.85 5.58
C LYS A 72 7.17 8.71 4.66
N MET A 73 8.21 8.91 3.86
CA MET A 73 8.79 7.86 3.03
C MET A 73 10.23 7.60 3.45
N VAL A 74 10.54 6.33 3.71
CA VAL A 74 11.87 5.85 4.05
C VAL A 74 12.32 4.92 2.94
N SER A 75 13.34 5.33 2.19
CA SER A 75 14.00 4.48 1.19
C SER A 75 15.39 4.13 1.67
N THR A 76 15.62 2.84 1.85
CA THR A 76 16.90 2.22 2.21
C THR A 76 17.38 1.38 1.03
N TYR A 77 18.58 0.80 1.11
CA TYR A 77 19.12 -0.09 0.07
C TYR A 77 18.13 -1.19 -0.33
N ASP A 78 17.48 -1.80 0.68
CA ASP A 78 16.68 -3.01 0.52
C ASP A 78 15.20 -2.84 0.82
N LYS A 79 14.75 -1.69 1.30
CA LYS A 79 13.36 -1.47 1.67
C LYS A 79 12.91 -0.08 1.29
N PHE A 80 11.68 -0.01 0.80
CA PHE A 80 10.94 1.23 0.66
C PHE A 80 9.73 1.11 1.57
N GLU A 81 9.53 2.09 2.44
CA GLU A 81 8.42 2.12 3.39
C GLU A 81 7.74 3.49 3.30
N LYS A 82 6.42 3.48 3.18
CA LYS A 82 5.59 4.69 3.21
C LYS A 82 4.68 4.63 4.43
N THR A 83 4.87 5.55 5.36
CA THR A 83 3.99 5.74 6.52
C THR A 83 3.04 6.90 6.25
N ILE A 84 1.73 6.67 6.42
CA ILE A 84 0.69 7.69 6.34
C ILE A 84 0.10 7.88 7.73
N THR A 85 0.24 9.07 8.30
CA THR A 85 -0.34 9.43 9.59
C THR A 85 -1.51 10.38 9.37
N ARG A 86 -2.72 9.93 9.66
CA ARG A 86 -3.96 10.71 9.60
C ARG A 86 -4.36 11.19 10.99
N TYR A 87 -4.84 12.43 11.04
CA TYR A 87 -5.22 13.06 12.30
C TYR A 87 -6.71 13.28 12.28
N MET A 88 -7.40 12.55 13.15
CA MET A 88 -8.85 12.46 13.15
C MET A 88 -9.41 13.13 14.40
N LYS A 89 -10.61 13.69 14.30
CA LYS A 89 -11.35 14.24 15.44
C LYS A 89 -12.79 13.78 15.37
N CYS A 90 -13.36 13.43 16.51
CA CYS A 90 -14.77 13.10 16.60
C CYS A 90 -15.61 14.36 16.47
N ARG A 91 -16.51 14.43 15.48
CA ARG A 91 -17.44 15.54 15.27
C ARG A 91 -18.44 15.76 16.42
N TYR A 92 -18.65 14.75 17.26
CA TYR A 92 -19.64 14.79 18.35
C TYR A 92 -19.04 15.10 19.73
N CYS A 93 -17.89 14.49 20.07
CA CYS A 93 -17.29 14.62 21.41
C CYS A 93 -15.90 15.25 21.41
N ASN A 94 -15.44 15.73 20.25
CA ASN A 94 -14.13 16.35 20.04
C ASN A 94 -12.92 15.47 20.38
N ASN A 95 -13.11 14.16 20.61
CA ASN A 95 -12.03 13.22 20.85
C ASN A 95 -11.07 13.16 19.66
N LYS A 96 -9.77 13.34 19.89
CA LYS A 96 -8.74 13.24 18.85
C LYS A 96 -8.24 11.80 18.75
N ASP A 97 -7.97 11.33 17.55
CA ASP A 97 -7.37 10.03 17.29
C ASP A 97 -6.31 10.18 16.18
N ILE A 98 -5.24 9.39 16.27
CA ILE A 98 -4.16 9.40 15.29
C ILE A 98 -4.08 8.01 14.69
N LYS A 99 -4.33 7.91 13.39
CA LYS A 99 -4.28 6.66 12.64
C LYS A 99 -3.01 6.60 11.82
N THR A 100 -2.21 5.55 12.02
CA THR A 100 -0.97 5.34 11.29
C THR A 100 -1.10 4.09 10.44
N GLU A 101 -0.93 4.24 9.13
CA GLU A 101 -0.90 3.16 8.16
C GLU A 101 0.50 3.04 7.57
N ILE A 102 1.06 1.84 7.61
CA ILE A 102 2.33 1.53 6.95
C ILE A 102 2.00 0.81 5.64
N ASP A 103 2.22 1.50 4.53
CA ASP A 103 2.12 0.94 3.19
C ASP A 103 3.48 0.31 2.84
N TYR A 104 3.57 -1.01 3.02
CA TYR A 104 4.71 -1.85 2.65
C TYR A 104 4.73 -2.18 1.15
N LYS A 105 4.18 -1.31 0.28
CA LYS A 105 4.36 -1.50 -1.16
C LYS A 105 5.84 -1.72 -1.43
N ASN A 106 6.16 -2.89 -1.99
CA ASN A 106 7.43 -3.21 -2.63
C ASN A 106 7.57 -2.37 -3.92
N SER A 107 7.33 -1.06 -3.86
CA SER A 107 7.57 -0.11 -4.93
C SER A 107 9.05 0.28 -4.93
N LYS A 108 9.94 -0.72 -4.82
CA LYS A 108 11.34 -0.49 -5.20
C LYS A 108 11.31 -0.06 -6.65
N SER A 109 11.90 1.08 -6.92
CA SER A 109 12.10 1.52 -8.29
C SER A 109 12.86 0.45 -9.07
N LYS A 110 12.53 0.31 -10.36
CA LYS A 110 13.14 -0.72 -11.22
C LYS A 110 14.65 -0.54 -11.27
N SER A 111 15.38 -1.64 -11.45
CA SER A 111 16.80 -1.60 -11.71
C SER A 111 17.09 -0.76 -12.97
N LYS A 112 18.18 -0.02 -12.95
CA LYS A 112 18.57 0.89 -14.03
C LYS A 112 19.85 0.38 -14.68
N LYS A 113 19.90 0.37 -16.02
CA LYS A 113 21.15 0.08 -16.76
C LYS A 113 22.16 1.20 -16.50
N VAL A 114 23.35 0.80 -16.04
CA VAL A 114 24.38 1.66 -15.42
C VAL A 114 25.16 2.46 -16.46
N ASN A 115 24.57 3.54 -16.99
CA ASN A 115 25.16 4.21 -18.15
C ASN A 115 25.57 5.67 -17.94
N LYS A 116 25.12 6.40 -16.91
CA LYS A 116 25.50 7.82 -16.71
C LYS A 116 25.65 8.21 -15.22
N ASN A 117 26.50 9.19 -14.94
CA ASN A 117 26.75 9.80 -13.61
C ASN A 117 27.46 8.92 -12.58
N ARG A 118 28.58 8.28 -12.96
CA ARG A 118 29.41 7.50 -12.03
C ARG A 118 30.30 8.42 -11.20
N LYS A 119 30.48 8.08 -9.93
CA LYS A 119 31.30 8.83 -8.97
C LYS A 119 32.50 8.00 -8.53
N THR A 120 33.48 8.66 -7.91
CA THR A 120 34.54 7.97 -7.19
C THR A 120 33.95 7.22 -6.00
N CYS A 121 34.33 5.95 -5.84
CA CYS A 121 33.88 5.15 -4.71
C CYS A 121 34.62 5.59 -3.44
N LYS A 122 33.88 5.94 -2.39
CA LYS A 122 34.45 6.28 -1.08
C LYS A 122 35.05 5.06 -0.35
N GLY A 123 34.53 3.86 -0.60
CA GLY A 123 35.03 2.62 0.02
C GLY A 123 36.37 2.14 -0.53
N CYS A 124 36.54 2.10 -1.86
CA CYS A 124 37.77 1.59 -2.49
C CYS A 124 38.60 2.64 -3.26
N GLY A 125 38.20 3.92 -3.24
CA GLY A 125 38.90 5.01 -3.91
C GLY A 125 38.85 5.02 -5.44
N ARG A 126 38.32 3.97 -6.09
CA ARG A 126 38.29 3.87 -7.56
C ARG A 126 37.39 4.94 -8.18
N LYS A 127 37.95 5.69 -9.13
CA LYS A 127 37.22 6.69 -9.93
C LYS A 127 36.16 6.00 -10.79
N LEU A 128 35.00 6.65 -10.93
CA LEU A 128 33.87 6.19 -11.76
C LEU A 128 33.36 4.76 -11.45
N ALA A 129 33.63 4.25 -10.25
CA ALA A 129 33.22 2.90 -9.85
C ALA A 129 31.85 2.89 -9.15
N LEU A 130 31.40 4.02 -8.62
CA LEU A 130 30.15 4.14 -7.89
C LEU A 130 29.01 4.55 -8.83
N ALA A 131 28.01 3.68 -8.99
CA ALA A 131 26.95 3.82 -9.98
C ALA A 131 25.56 3.80 -9.38
N GLU A 132 24.65 4.63 -9.92
CA GLU A 132 23.23 4.58 -9.58
C GLU A 132 22.62 3.30 -10.14
N TYR A 133 22.12 2.40 -9.28
CA TYR A 133 21.68 1.05 -9.69
C TYR A 133 20.16 0.90 -9.86
N ARG A 134 19.38 1.88 -9.42
CA ARG A 134 17.92 1.93 -9.58
C ARG A 134 17.44 3.35 -9.81
N TYR A 135 16.24 3.52 -10.36
CA TYR A 135 15.68 4.86 -10.56
C TYR A 135 15.54 5.62 -9.22
N PRO A 136 15.69 6.95 -9.21
CA PRO A 136 15.51 7.72 -7.99
C PRO A 136 14.07 7.60 -7.46
N ASP A 137 13.93 7.50 -6.14
CA ASP A 137 12.62 7.58 -5.49
C ASP A 137 12.30 9.06 -5.28
N VAL A 138 11.33 9.58 -6.03
CA VAL A 138 10.91 10.98 -5.97
C VAL A 138 9.54 11.07 -5.34
N HIS A 139 9.39 11.89 -4.31
CA HIS A 139 8.11 12.15 -3.68
C HIS A 139 8.00 13.58 -3.19
N GLN A 140 6.78 14.09 -3.16
CA GLN A 140 6.44 15.35 -2.54
C GLN A 140 6.35 15.14 -1.03
N GLU A 141 7.16 15.87 -0.26
CA GLU A 141 7.16 15.80 1.21
C GLU A 141 6.37 16.98 1.81
N TYR A 142 6.47 18.16 1.20
CA TYR A 142 5.70 19.36 1.54
C TYR A 142 5.07 19.98 0.28
N TYR A 143 4.15 20.93 0.45
CA TYR A 143 3.45 21.59 -0.67
C TYR A 143 4.43 22.12 -1.74
N ASN A 144 5.58 22.64 -1.31
CA ASN A 144 6.60 23.24 -2.15
C ASN A 144 7.93 22.47 -2.15
N ALA A 145 8.00 21.23 -1.65
CA ALA A 145 9.27 20.50 -1.56
C ALA A 145 9.16 19.06 -2.06
N PHE A 146 10.04 18.73 -3.00
CA PHE A 146 10.25 17.38 -3.52
C PHE A 146 11.52 16.79 -2.95
N ARG A 147 11.43 15.58 -2.43
CA ARG A 147 12.55 14.79 -1.97
C ARG A 147 12.90 13.73 -3.00
N THR A 148 14.14 13.77 -3.47
CA THR A 148 14.70 12.80 -4.43
C THR A 148 15.76 11.96 -3.73
N ILE A 149 15.56 10.64 -3.69
CA ILE A 149 16.50 9.69 -3.08
C ILE A 149 17.15 8.84 -4.18
N LYS A 150 18.47 8.92 -4.31
CA LYS A 150 19.29 8.17 -5.26
C LYS A 150 20.12 7.11 -4.55
N HIS A 151 20.22 5.93 -5.17
CA HIS A 151 20.87 4.76 -4.59
C HIS A 151 22.04 4.32 -5.46
N TYR A 152 23.22 4.28 -4.85
CA TYR A 152 24.46 3.97 -5.53
C TYR A 152 25.08 2.69 -5.01
N LYS A 153 25.68 1.91 -5.91
CA LYS A 153 26.45 0.71 -5.60
C LYS A 153 27.75 0.70 -6.40
N CYS A 154 28.85 0.39 -5.74
CA CYS A 154 30.16 0.26 -6.36
C CYS A 154 30.22 -1.04 -7.15
N THR A 155 30.59 -0.96 -8.43
CA THR A 155 30.76 -2.14 -9.29
C THR A 155 32.01 -2.94 -8.97
N SER A 156 32.97 -2.35 -8.24
CA SER A 156 34.24 -3.00 -7.89
C SER A 156 34.24 -3.68 -6.51
N CYS A 157 33.78 -2.99 -5.46
CA CYS A 157 33.87 -3.48 -4.07
C CYS A 157 32.51 -3.67 -3.39
N GLY A 158 31.40 -3.38 -4.08
CA GLY A 158 30.06 -3.52 -3.51
C GLY A 158 29.62 -2.43 -2.53
N TYR A 159 30.50 -1.47 -2.15
CA TYR A 159 30.13 -0.32 -1.31
C TYR A 159 28.86 0.38 -1.80
N MET A 160 27.94 0.68 -0.88
CA MET A 160 26.65 1.31 -1.18
C MET A 160 26.56 2.69 -0.51
N GLU A 161 25.91 3.64 -1.17
CA GLU A 161 25.55 4.93 -0.57
C GLU A 161 24.21 5.46 -1.07
N ILE A 162 23.56 6.27 -0.24
CA ILE A 162 22.30 6.96 -0.54
C ILE A 162 22.57 8.46 -0.61
N SER A 163 22.02 9.11 -1.62
CA SER A 163 22.04 10.57 -1.76
C SER A 163 20.62 11.10 -1.72
N ILE A 164 20.37 12.08 -0.86
CA ILE A 164 19.06 12.73 -0.69
C ILE A 164 19.20 14.17 -1.19
N LYS A 165 18.28 14.61 -2.05
CA LYS A 165 18.19 16.00 -2.52
C LYS A 165 16.79 16.55 -2.27
N TYR A 166 16.72 17.80 -1.84
CA TYR A 166 15.49 18.57 -1.70
C TYR A 166 15.42 19.61 -2.82
N ASP A 167 14.33 19.59 -3.58
CA ASP A 167 14.02 20.58 -4.60
C ASP A 167 12.82 21.40 -4.12
N TYR A 168 13.01 22.70 -3.91
CA TYR A 168 11.97 23.63 -3.47
C TYR A 168 11.37 24.38 -4.66
N ILE A 169 10.05 24.40 -4.78
CA ILE A 169 9.35 25.24 -5.74
C ILE A 169 9.18 26.63 -5.12
N ALA A 170 9.76 27.65 -5.75
CA ALA A 170 9.51 29.04 -5.38
C ALA A 170 8.02 29.35 -5.57
N THR A 171 7.37 29.80 -4.50
CA THR A 171 5.99 30.31 -4.60
C THR A 171 6.11 31.80 -4.88
N SER A 172 5.80 32.18 -6.12
CA SER A 172 5.66 33.57 -6.56
C SER A 172 4.33 34.15 -6.12
#